data_AF-U1ZUJ5-F1
#
_entry.id   AF-U1ZUJ5-F1
#
_cell.length_a   1.000
_cell.length_b   1.000
_cell.length_c   1.000
_cell.angle_alpha   90.00
_cell.angle_beta   90.00
_cell.angle_gamma   90.00
#
_symmetry.space_group_name_H-M   'P 1'
#
loop_
_entity.id
_entity.type
_entity.pdbx_description
1 polymer ?
#
loop_
_entity_poly.entity_id
_entity_poly.type
_entity_poly.pdbx_seq_one_letter_code
_entity_poly.pdbx_strand_id
1 'polypeptide(L)' 'MRQLATARHWVFDMDGTLTLAVHDFPAIKRALEIPQEHDILHHLAALPAEVAAAKHAWLLQHERELALA' A
#
# COMPACT_ATOMS: atom_id res chain seq x y z
N MET A 1 7.40 -27.13 0.75
CA MET A 1 7.29 -26.56 -0.61
C MET A 1 6.18 -27.20 -1.49
N ARG A 2 5.63 -28.40 -1.21
CA ARG A 2 4.61 -29.04 -2.08
C ARG A 2 3.25 -28.32 -2.18
N GLN A 3 2.86 -27.50 -1.20
CA GLN A 3 1.52 -26.89 -1.18
C GLN A 3 1.31 -25.81 -2.26
N LEU A 4 2.30 -24.94 -2.51
CA LEU A 4 2.20 -23.88 -3.53
C LEU A 4 1.99 -24.46 -4.93
N ALA A 5 2.73 -25.52 -5.31
CA ALA A 5 2.63 -26.13 -6.63
C ALA A 5 1.28 -26.81 -6.93
N THR A 6 0.43 -27.01 -5.91
CA THR A 6 -0.89 -27.65 -6.07
C THR A 6 -2.06 -26.67 -5.96
N ALA A 7 -1.80 -25.40 -5.63
CA ALA A 7 -2.83 -24.38 -5.53
C ALA A 7 -3.45 -24.06 -6.91
N ARG A 8 -4.78 -24.08 -6.99
CA ARG A 8 -5.53 -23.81 -8.23
C ARG A 8 -6.13 -22.40 -8.31
N HIS A 9 -6.13 -21.66 -7.21
CA HIS A 9 -6.67 -20.31 -7.13
C HIS A 9 -5.62 -19.39 -6.50
N TRP A 10 -5.35 -18.28 -7.17
CA TRP A 10 -4.32 -17.33 -6.78
C TRP A 10 -4.89 -15.93 -6.84
N VAL A 11 -4.59 -15.14 -5.82
CA VAL A 11 -4.84 -13.70 -5.80
C VAL A 11 -3.47 -13.04 -5.85
N PHE A 12 -3.27 -12.20 -6.84
CA PHE A 12 -2.06 -11.39 -6.96
C PHE A 12 -2.44 -9.95 -6.75
N ASP A 13 -1.58 -9.23 -6.04
CA ASP A 13 -1.65 -7.79 -6.00
C ASP A 13 -1.33 -7.20 -7.38
N MET A 14 -1.75 -5.96 -7.64
CA MET A 14 -1.54 -5.32 -8.92
C MET A 14 -0.15 -4.68 -8.98
N ASP A 15 0.08 -3.64 -8.18
CA ASP A 15 1.28 -2.81 -8.28
C ASP A 15 2.51 -3.45 -7.65
N GLY A 16 3.59 -3.53 -8.43
CA GLY A 16 4.83 -4.16 -7.99
C GLY A 16 4.79 -5.69 -7.99
N THR A 17 3.65 -6.29 -8.33
CA THR A 17 3.51 -7.74 -8.56
C THR A 17 3.15 -8.07 -10.01
N LEU A 18 2.01 -7.58 -10.51
CA LEU A 18 1.57 -7.80 -11.89
C LEU A 18 1.93 -6.65 -12.82
N THR A 19 2.00 -5.42 -12.30
CA THR A 19 2.36 -4.20 -13.03
C THR A 19 3.62 -3.58 -12.46
N LEU A 20 4.31 -2.78 -13.27
CA LEU A 20 5.30 -1.84 -12.74
C LEU A 20 4.53 -0.82 -11.89
N ALA A 21 4.91 -0.69 -10.62
CA ALA A 21 4.23 0.22 -9.71
C ALA A 21 4.35 1.65 -10.24
N VAL A 22 3.21 2.30 -10.49
CA VAL A 22 3.14 3.75 -10.73
C VAL A 22 3.32 4.51 -9.42
N HIS A 23 3.00 3.86 -8.30
CA HIS A 23 3.14 4.39 -6.96
C HIS A 23 4.61 4.44 -6.52
N ASP A 24 5.10 5.63 -6.18
CA ASP A 24 6.36 5.80 -5.45
C ASP A 24 6.13 5.52 -3.96
N PHE A 25 6.14 4.24 -3.59
CA PHE A 25 5.92 3.82 -2.20
C PHE A 25 6.92 4.46 -1.21
N PRO A 26 8.23 4.58 -1.51
CA PRO A 26 9.15 5.33 -0.66
C PRO A 26 8.74 6.79 -0.44
N ALA A 27 8.23 7.49 -1.46
CA ALA A 27 7.69 8.84 -1.31
C ALA A 27 6.43 8.87 -0.44
N ILE A 28 5.49 7.93 -0.65
CA ILE A 28 4.27 7.80 0.17
C ILE A 28 4.65 7.59 1.64
N LYS A 29 5.58 6.68 1.94
CA LYS A 29 6.05 6.43 3.31
C LYS A 29 6.67 7.68 3.94
N ARG A 30 7.45 8.47 3.18
CA ARG A 30 7.99 9.74 3.69
C ARG A 30 6.90 10.77 3.98
N ALA A 31 5.93 10.92 3.08
CA ALA A 31 4.82 11.86 3.25
C ALA A 31 3.93 11.51 4.45
N LEU A 32 3.75 10.22 4.72
CA LEU A 32 2.98 9.71 5.84
C LEU A 32 3.81 9.48 7.12
N GLU A 33 5.09 9.83 7.11
CA GLU A 33 6.03 9.65 8.24
C GLU A 33 6.12 8.18 8.72
N ILE A 34 6.08 7.24 7.77
CA ILE A 34 6.14 5.80 8.02
C ILE A 34 7.62 5.35 7.86
N PRO A 35 8.16 4.55 8.80
CA PRO A 35 9.44 3.88 8.62
C PRO A 35 9.48 3.08 7.31
N GLN A 36 10.59 3.11 6.59
CA GLN A 36 10.67 2.57 5.23
C GLN A 36 10.50 1.03 5.19
N GLU A 37 10.81 0.38 6.30
CA GLU A 37 10.66 -1.05 6.56
C GLU A 37 9.23 -1.47 6.92
N HIS A 38 8.34 -0.52 7.25
CA HIS A 38 6.98 -0.85 7.66
C HIS A 38 6.01 -0.94 6.47
N ASP A 39 5.03 -1.83 6.60
CA ASP A 39 3.88 -1.88 5.71
C ASP A 39 2.97 -0.65 5.95
N ILE A 40 2.50 -0.01 4.88
CA ILE A 40 1.74 1.25 4.95
C ILE A 40 0.43 1.02 5.69
N LEU A 41 -0.37 0.04 5.26
CA LEU A 41 -1.71 -0.18 5.80
C LEU A 41 -1.65 -0.69 7.24
N HIS A 42 -0.72 -1.60 7.54
CA HIS A 42 -0.52 -2.09 8.90
C HIS A 42 -0.07 -0.98 9.85
N HIS A 43 0.82 -0.08 9.39
CA HIS A 43 1.26 1.04 10.20
C HIS A 43 0.12 2.02 10.48
N LEU A 44 -0.69 2.37 9.48
CA LEU A 44 -1.84 3.26 9.64
C LEU A 44 -2.89 2.67 10.61
N ALA A 45 -3.14 1.36 10.54
CA ALA A 45 -4.08 0.68 11.43
C ALA A 45 -3.64 0.67 12.90
N ALA A 46 -2.35 0.84 13.19
CA ALA A 46 -1.81 0.89 14.54
C ALA A 46 -1.86 2.30 15.17
N LEU A 47 -2.23 3.33 14.41
CA LEU A 47 -2.31 4.71 14.89
C LEU A 47 -3.65 5.00 15.61
N PRO A 48 -3.71 6.04 16.45
CA PRO A 48 -4.98 6.55 16.97
C PRO A 48 -5.94 6.89 15.82
N ALA A 49 -7.23 6.60 16.01
CA ALA A 49 -8.24 6.65 14.95
C ALA A 49 -8.27 7.97 14.16
N GLU A 50 -8.15 9.12 14.84
CA GLU A 50 -8.15 10.43 14.17
C GLU A 50 -6.91 10.64 13.29
N VAL A 51 -5.74 10.19 13.74
CA VAL A 51 -4.49 10.29 12.98
C VAL A 51 -4.52 9.34 11.80
N ALA A 52 -4.98 8.10 12.00
CA ALA A 52 -5.16 7.12 10.95
C ALA A 52 -6.11 7.64 9.86
N ALA A 53 -7.26 8.21 10.24
CA ALA A 53 -8.25 8.75 9.31
C ALA A 53 -7.69 9.87 8.43
N ALA A 54 -6.94 10.82 9.02
CA ALA A 54 -6.32 11.90 8.27
C ALA A 54 -5.27 11.38 7.27
N LYS A 55 -4.42 10.43 7.70
CA LYS A 55 -3.40 9.82 6.84
C LYS A 55 -4.01 8.94 5.74
N HIS A 56 -5.11 8.23 6.02
CA HIS A 56 -5.88 7.49 5.02
C HIS A 56 -6.52 8.42 3.99
N ALA A 57 -7.09 9.55 4.41
CA ALA A 57 -7.69 10.51 3.49
C ALA A 57 -6.65 11.10 2.52
N TRP A 58 -5.45 11.42 3.02
CA TRP A 58 -4.35 11.86 2.18
C TRP A 58 -3.92 10.78 1.18
N LEU A 59 -3.75 9.54 1.65
CA LEU A 59 -3.35 8.42 0.80
C LEU A 59 -4.34 8.20 -0.35
N LEU A 60 -5.64 8.19 -0.06
CA LEU A 60 -6.69 8.02 -1.05
C LEU A 60 -6.70 9.15 -2.10
N GLN A 61 -6.48 10.39 -1.66
CA GLN A 61 -6.43 11.53 -2.58
C GLN A 61 -5.20 11.43 -3.49
N HIS A 62 -4.05 11.03 -2.96
CA HIS A 62 -2.82 10.85 -3.73
C HIS A 62 -2.97 9.74 -4.79
N GLU A 63 -3.55 8.60 -4.41
CA GLU A 63 -3.86 7.49 -5.34
C GLU A 63 -4.82 7.95 -6.45
N ARG A 64 -5.83 8.75 -6.11
CA ARG A 64 -6.77 9.29 -7.09
C ARG A 64 -6.10 10.22 -8.10
N GLU A 65 -5.18 11.07 -7.65
CA GLU A 65 -4.41 11.96 -8.54
C GLU A 65 -3.53 11.17 -9.50
N LEU A 66 -2.86 10.13 -9.02
CA LEU A 66 -2.07 9.21 -9.85
C LEU A 66 -2.93 8.48 -10.87
N ALA A 67 -4.13 8.04 -10.51
CA ALA A 67 -5.03 7.33 -11.42
C ALA A 67 -5.60 8.20 -12.55
N LEU A 68 -5.59 9.53 -12.39
CA LEU A 68 -6.12 10.49 -13.36
C LEU A 68 -5.03 11.14 -14.25
N ALA A 69 -3.76 10.91 -13.94
CA ALA A 69 -2.61 11.42 -14.68
C ALA A 69 -2.25 10.53 -15.88
#